data_AF-A0A7J7GAN7-F1
#
_entry.id   AF-A0A7J7GAN7-F1
#
_cell.length_a   1.000
_cell.length_b   1.000
_cell.length_c   1.000
_cell.angle_alpha   90.00
_cell.angle_beta   90.00
_cell.angle_gamma   90.00
#
_symmetry.space_group_name_H-M   'P 1'
#
loop_
_entity.id
_entity.type
_entity.pdbx_description
1 polymer ?
#
loop_
_entity_poly.entity_id
_entity_poly.type
_entity_poly.pdbx_seq_one_letter_code
_entity_poly.pdbx_strand_id
1 'polypeptide(L)'
;MASNTGADERDQNKPVTGYPSQAGQVATGYPRASPLVDSAYFYSPPPPSPYFAAVVSPAPFYPPLRRSNSSFLLLLRLLSAMLFVFLLIGTIFFISWSVVRPRLPEFRVSSAFASPLNATSSDLSATLDLSIVVANPNTKFCILYDRIEASVFYRDGFLVSQSKLAPFHQAKLNQTLVSARMAIVGANVGNNVVKEILEDERNGTVSFGVRVLAVVRFRSGGWLTRKRLMRVYCYDVEIGHSASAGDGSGSLLTPSKECEVDL
;
A
#
# COMPACT_ATOMS: atom_id res chain seq x y z
N MET A 1 -23.08 55.03 17.63
CA MET A 1 -22.80 55.43 19.03
C MET A 1 -22.14 54.22 19.70
N ALA A 2 -20.94 54.23 20.29
CA ALA A 2 -19.84 55.16 20.53
C ALA A 2 -18.58 54.24 20.72
N SER A 3 -17.46 54.45 20.02
CA SER A 3 -16.25 55.20 20.43
C SER A 3 -15.56 54.78 21.74
N ASN A 4 -14.22 54.71 21.63
CA ASN A 4 -13.12 54.83 22.63
C ASN A 4 -12.32 53.52 22.85
N THR A 5 -11.06 53.39 22.39
CA THR A 5 -9.78 54.05 22.77
C THR A 5 -9.36 53.84 24.21
N GLY A 6 -8.17 53.26 24.41
CA GLY A 6 -7.47 53.23 25.68
C GLY A 6 -6.19 52.40 25.59
N ALA A 7 -5.07 53.07 25.34
CA ALA A 7 -3.72 52.56 25.55
C ALA A 7 -3.43 52.40 27.05
N ASP A 8 -2.55 51.47 27.42
CA ASP A 8 -1.75 51.62 28.64
C ASP A 8 -0.36 51.00 28.46
N GLU A 9 0.60 51.73 28.99
CA GLU A 9 2.04 51.68 28.82
C GLU A 9 2.65 51.63 30.22
N ARG A 10 3.44 50.58 30.53
CA ARG A 10 4.49 50.45 31.58
C ARG A 10 4.75 48.96 31.84
N ASP A 11 5.92 48.46 32.23
CA ASP A 11 7.13 49.08 32.72
C ASP A 11 8.34 48.15 32.52
N GLN A 12 9.51 48.74 32.62
CA GLN A 12 10.85 48.18 32.43
C GLN A 12 11.28 47.24 33.57
N ASN A 13 12.03 46.19 33.24
CA ASN A 13 13.15 45.74 34.09
C ASN A 13 14.06 44.73 33.35
N LYS A 14 15.25 45.17 32.91
CA LYS A 14 16.35 44.26 32.59
C LYS A 14 17.67 44.91 33.03
N PRO A 15 18.40 44.34 34.01
CA PRO A 15 19.65 44.93 34.47
C PRO A 15 20.77 44.71 33.46
N VAL A 16 21.52 45.77 33.21
CA VAL A 16 22.77 45.82 32.45
C VAL A 16 23.92 45.68 33.45
N THR A 17 24.69 44.60 33.36
CA THR A 17 25.92 44.41 34.16
C THR A 17 27.13 44.95 33.40
N GLY A 18 27.63 46.11 33.84
CA GLY A 18 28.96 46.62 33.49
C GLY A 18 30.02 46.00 34.41
N TYR A 19 31.20 45.72 33.86
CA TYR A 19 32.40 45.34 34.64
C TYR A 19 33.18 46.61 35.03
N PRO A 20 33.77 46.68 36.25
CA PRO A 20 34.55 47.83 36.68
C PRO A 20 36.00 47.78 36.16
N SER A 21 36.52 48.92 35.71
CA SER A 21 37.93 49.16 35.42
C SER A 21 38.68 49.56 36.70
N GLN A 22 39.79 48.88 37.01
CA GLN A 22 40.65 49.20 38.15
C GLN A 22 41.51 50.45 37.91
N ALA A 23 41.60 51.28 38.95
CA ALA A 23 42.37 52.51 38.99
C ALA A 23 43.83 52.28 39.44
N GLY A 24 44.74 53.01 38.80
CA GLY A 24 45.87 53.71 39.41
C GLY A 24 46.89 52.92 40.23
N GLN A 25 48.02 52.55 39.61
CA GLN A 25 49.24 52.28 40.36
C GLN A 25 50.03 53.58 40.58
N VAL A 26 50.15 53.98 41.84
CA VAL A 26 51.01 55.07 42.30
C VAL A 26 52.43 54.51 42.46
N ALA A 27 53.38 55.08 41.70
CA ALA A 27 54.80 54.78 41.83
C ALA A 27 55.38 55.56 43.04
N THR A 28 55.82 54.86 44.08
CA THR A 28 56.62 55.44 45.16
C THR A 28 58.10 55.24 44.86
N GLY A 29 58.81 56.35 44.68
CA GLY A 29 60.24 56.39 44.39
C GLY A 29 61.13 55.95 45.55
N TYR A 30 62.29 55.41 45.17
CA TYR A 30 63.41 55.05 46.04
C TYR A 30 64.04 56.27 46.73
N PRO A 31 64.53 56.15 47.97
CA PRO A 31 65.47 57.12 48.51
C PRO A 31 66.91 56.85 48.04
N ARG A 32 67.59 57.98 47.92
CA ARG A 32 68.87 58.31 47.29
C ARG A 32 70.08 57.79 48.08
N ALA A 33 71.10 57.39 47.33
CA ALA A 33 72.41 56.94 47.80
C ALA A 33 73.25 58.07 48.44
N SER A 34 74.01 57.70 49.48
CA SER A 34 75.11 58.48 50.07
C SER A 34 76.40 58.33 49.24
N PRO A 35 77.28 59.35 49.17
CA PRO A 35 78.39 59.36 48.22
C PRO A 35 79.71 58.82 48.80
N LEU A 36 80.45 58.17 47.90
CA LEU A 36 81.90 58.23 47.69
C LEU A 36 82.84 57.76 48.82
N VAL A 37 83.44 56.58 48.59
CA VAL A 37 84.88 56.40 48.81
C VAL A 37 85.49 55.88 47.52
N ASP A 38 86.48 56.62 47.07
CA ASP A 38 87.26 56.46 45.85
C ASP A 38 88.29 55.34 46.02
N SER A 39 88.29 54.37 45.13
CA SER A 39 89.44 53.50 44.88
C SER A 39 89.30 52.89 43.50
N ALA A 40 89.71 53.68 42.51
CA ALA A 40 90.03 53.21 41.18
C ALA A 40 91.12 52.15 41.26
N TYR A 41 90.91 50.96 40.69
CA TYR A 41 91.92 50.23 39.92
C TYR A 41 91.31 49.12 39.03
N PHE A 42 91.53 49.32 37.72
CA PHE A 42 91.66 48.37 36.60
C PHE A 42 90.49 47.45 36.20
N TYR A 43 89.81 47.89 35.15
CA TYR A 43 89.01 47.08 34.22
C TYR A 43 89.95 46.18 33.38
N SER A 44 89.64 44.89 33.29
CA SER A 44 90.07 44.02 32.18
C SER A 44 88.85 43.68 31.32
N PRO A 45 88.86 43.92 30.00
CA PRO A 45 87.76 43.54 29.12
C PRO A 45 87.64 42.00 28.99
N PRO A 46 86.43 41.46 28.80
CA PRO A 46 86.23 40.02 28.63
C PRO A 46 86.86 39.49 27.32
N PRO A 47 87.25 38.20 27.26
CA PRO A 47 87.81 37.60 26.06
C PRO A 47 86.79 37.59 24.89
N PRO A 48 87.25 37.68 23.62
CA PRO A 48 86.37 37.74 22.47
C PRO A 48 85.58 36.44 22.27
N SER A 49 84.27 36.55 22.11
CA SER A 49 83.39 35.44 21.77
C SER A 49 83.76 34.87 20.39
N PRO A 50 83.95 33.56 20.22
CA PRO A 50 84.13 32.97 18.90
C PRO A 50 82.80 33.06 18.14
N TYR A 51 82.80 33.81 17.05
CA TYR A 51 81.72 33.83 16.07
C TYR A 51 81.50 32.41 15.53
N PHE A 52 80.55 31.67 16.09
CA PHE A 52 79.99 30.51 15.41
C PHE A 52 79.12 31.04 14.26
N ALA A 53 79.56 30.80 13.02
CA ALA A 53 78.70 30.97 11.86
C ALA A 53 77.46 30.09 12.05
N ALA A 54 76.29 30.71 12.11
CA ALA A 54 75.02 30.00 12.19
C ALA A 54 74.85 29.18 10.91
N VAL A 55 74.96 27.85 11.02
CA VAL A 55 74.59 26.92 9.96
C VAL A 55 73.06 27.02 9.81
N VAL A 56 72.60 27.75 8.80
CA VAL A 56 71.18 27.80 8.45
C VAL A 56 70.79 26.42 7.93
N SER A 57 70.14 25.63 8.78
CA SER A 57 69.50 24.39 8.34
C SER A 57 68.30 24.74 7.44
N PRO A 58 68.11 24.12 6.28
CA PRO A 58 66.94 24.37 5.47
C PRO A 58 65.69 23.93 6.24
N ALA A 59 64.70 24.82 6.34
CA ALA A 59 63.45 24.53 7.02
C ALA A 59 62.78 23.30 6.40
N PRO A 60 62.24 22.36 7.20
CA PRO A 60 61.54 21.21 6.67
C PRO A 60 60.33 21.66 5.84
N PHE A 61 60.25 21.15 4.60
CA PHE A 61 59.12 21.36 3.71
C PHE A 61 57.91 20.59 4.26
N TYR A 62 57.05 21.27 5.01
CA TYR A 62 55.74 20.71 5.35
C TYR A 62 54.83 20.85 4.14
N PRO A 63 54.25 19.77 3.59
CA PRO A 63 53.24 19.89 2.55
C PRO A 63 52.07 20.71 3.10
N PRO A 64 51.42 21.57 2.28
CA PRO A 64 50.28 22.33 2.76
C PRO A 64 49.22 21.34 3.26
N LEU A 65 48.77 21.52 4.50
CA LEU A 65 47.63 20.79 5.04
C LEU A 65 46.47 20.98 4.07
N ARG A 66 46.14 19.92 3.32
CA ARG A 66 45.04 19.90 2.36
C ARG A 66 43.79 20.29 3.15
N ARG A 67 43.33 21.54 2.99
CA ARG A 67 42.15 22.08 3.66
C ARG A 67 40.99 21.20 3.22
N SER A 68 40.67 20.22 4.07
CA SER A 68 39.56 19.31 3.84
C SER A 68 38.32 20.20 3.72
N ASN A 69 37.70 20.20 2.54
CA ASN A 69 36.45 20.91 2.28
C ASN A 69 35.36 20.19 3.10
N SER A 70 35.37 20.43 4.41
CA SER A 70 34.54 19.79 5.43
C SER A 70 33.05 19.98 5.07
N SER A 71 32.69 21.13 4.50
CA SER A 71 31.36 21.42 3.98
C SER A 71 30.92 20.51 2.84
N PHE A 72 31.81 20.14 1.92
CA PHE A 72 31.50 19.24 0.80
C PHE A 72 31.27 17.80 1.28
N LEU A 73 32.11 17.33 2.21
CA LEU A 73 31.95 16.01 2.82
C LEU A 73 30.69 15.93 3.71
N LEU A 74 30.34 17.02 4.41
CA LEU A 74 29.10 17.12 5.16
C LEU A 74 27.87 17.12 4.24
N LEU A 75 27.91 17.84 3.12
CA LEU A 75 26.84 17.86 2.13
C LEU A 75 26.63 16.48 1.49
N LEU A 76 27.71 15.78 1.12
CA LEU A 76 27.64 14.40 0.65
C LEU A 76 27.03 13.45 1.69
N ARG A 77 27.39 13.60 2.97
CA ARG A 77 26.79 12.81 4.06
C ARG A 77 25.29 13.10 4.20
N LEU A 78 24.88 14.37 4.18
CA LEU A 78 23.48 14.76 4.24
C LEU A 78 22.69 14.22 3.05
N LEU A 79 23.21 14.32 1.83
CA LEU A 79 22.58 13.75 0.64
C LEU A 79 22.48 12.22 0.73
N SER A 80 23.52 11.54 1.21
CA SER A 80 23.48 10.09 1.40
C SER A 80 22.44 9.67 2.45
N ALA A 81 22.32 10.43 3.54
CA ALA A 81 21.30 10.20 4.57
C ALA A 81 19.88 10.44 4.03
N MET A 82 19.67 11.53 3.29
CA MET A 82 18.38 11.81 2.65
C MET A 82 18.00 10.73 1.64
N LEU A 83 18.94 10.27 0.82
CA LEU A 83 18.71 9.16 -0.11
C LEU A 83 18.38 7.86 0.62
N PHE A 84 19.11 7.54 1.69
CA PHE A 84 18.82 6.35 2.49
C PHE A 84 17.43 6.39 3.12
N VAL A 85 17.03 7.53 3.71
CA VAL A 85 15.67 7.73 4.25
C VAL A 85 14.62 7.61 3.14
N PHE A 86 14.87 8.21 1.98
CA PHE A 86 13.97 8.10 0.84
C PHE A 86 13.80 6.65 0.37
N LEU A 87 14.90 5.88 0.27
CA LEU A 87 14.87 4.47 -0.08
C LEU A 87 14.13 3.63 0.97
N LEU A 88 14.32 3.92 2.27
CA LEU A 88 13.57 3.25 3.34
C LEU A 88 12.07 3.51 3.24
N ILE A 89 11.66 4.77 3.08
CA ILE A 89 10.24 5.14 2.92
C ILE A 89 9.67 4.49 1.66
N GLY A 90 10.40 4.56 0.54
CA GLY A 90 10.01 3.93 -0.72
C GLY A 90 9.84 2.41 -0.58
N THR A 91 10.74 1.74 0.15
CA THR A 91 10.67 0.29 0.39
C THR A 91 9.47 -0.06 1.27
N ILE A 92 9.22 0.68 2.36
CA ILE A 92 8.05 0.47 3.22
C ILE A 92 6.77 0.67 2.41
N PHE A 93 6.70 1.75 1.62
CA PHE A 93 5.56 2.01 0.76
C PHE A 93 5.36 0.89 -0.26
N PHE A 94 6.42 0.45 -0.94
CA PHE A 94 6.37 -0.63 -1.93
C PHE A 94 5.93 -1.97 -1.33
N ILE A 95 6.43 -2.32 -0.15
CA ILE A 95 6.01 -3.52 0.59
C ILE A 95 4.53 -3.39 0.99
N SER A 96 4.14 -2.25 1.59
CA SER A 96 2.76 -2.02 2.00
C SER A 96 1.79 -2.10 0.82
N TRP A 97 2.14 -1.49 -0.32
CA TRP A 97 1.37 -1.53 -1.56
C TRP A 97 1.24 -2.95 -2.11
N SER A 98 2.33 -3.71 -2.13
CA SER A 98 2.31 -5.11 -2.59
C SER A 98 1.45 -5.99 -1.71
N VAL A 99 1.44 -5.76 -0.39
CA VAL A 99 0.59 -6.50 0.56
C VAL A 99 -0.89 -6.11 0.44
N VAL A 100 -1.19 -4.89 -0.02
CA VAL A 100 -2.58 -4.40 -0.13
C VAL A 100 -3.31 -4.97 -1.33
N ARG A 101 -2.65 -5.55 -2.35
CA ARG A 101 -3.34 -6.16 -3.50
C ARG A 101 -3.94 -7.52 -3.12
N PRO A 102 -5.27 -7.62 -2.89
CA PRO A 102 -5.88 -8.91 -2.62
C PRO A 102 -5.92 -9.72 -3.92
N ARG A 103 -5.74 -11.04 -3.81
CA ARG A 103 -5.99 -11.95 -4.91
C ARG A 103 -7.50 -12.09 -5.11
N LEU A 104 -7.93 -12.22 -6.35
CA LEU A 104 -9.33 -12.49 -6.66
C LEU A 104 -9.69 -13.89 -6.17
N PRO A 105 -10.90 -14.09 -5.61
CA PRO A 105 -11.42 -15.42 -5.33
C PRO A 105 -11.58 -16.24 -6.61
N GLU A 106 -11.38 -17.55 -6.52
CA GLU A 106 -11.64 -18.48 -7.62
C GLU A 106 -13.09 -18.95 -7.55
N PHE A 107 -13.79 -18.94 -8.68
CA PHE A 107 -15.15 -19.45 -8.82
C PHE A 107 -15.14 -20.65 -9.75
N ARG A 108 -15.81 -21.73 -9.33
CA ARG A 108 -16.01 -22.92 -10.15
C ARG A 108 -17.45 -23.41 -10.02
N VAL A 109 -18.07 -23.79 -11.13
CA VAL A 109 -19.34 -24.54 -11.10
C VAL A 109 -18.99 -26.00 -10.87
N SER A 110 -19.38 -26.56 -9.72
CA SER A 110 -19.11 -27.95 -9.37
C SER A 110 -20.20 -28.90 -9.84
N SER A 111 -21.45 -28.43 -9.86
CA SER A 111 -22.56 -29.18 -10.42
C SER A 111 -23.63 -28.23 -10.94
N ALA A 112 -24.31 -28.67 -11.99
CA ALA A 112 -25.49 -28.03 -12.54
C ALA A 112 -26.52 -29.12 -12.76
N PHE A 113 -27.75 -28.87 -12.32
CA PHE A 113 -28.88 -29.75 -12.54
C PHE A 113 -30.01 -28.92 -13.14
N ALA A 114 -30.61 -29.44 -14.21
CA ALA A 114 -31.78 -28.84 -14.83
C ALA A 114 -32.95 -29.82 -14.70
N SER A 115 -34.09 -29.33 -14.21
CA SER A 115 -35.34 -30.07 -14.30
C SER A 115 -35.79 -30.17 -15.76
N PRO A 116 -36.71 -31.09 -16.07
CA PRO A 116 -37.26 -31.22 -17.41
C PRO A 116 -37.84 -29.90 -17.90
N LEU A 117 -37.52 -29.55 -19.15
CA LEU A 117 -37.96 -28.31 -19.77
C LEU A 117 -39.42 -28.45 -20.21
N ASN A 118 -40.29 -27.62 -19.65
CA ASN A 118 -41.68 -27.53 -20.07
C ASN A 118 -41.88 -26.22 -20.85
N ALA A 119 -42.15 -26.32 -22.14
CA ALA A 119 -42.44 -25.17 -22.99
C ALA A 119 -43.93 -25.14 -23.34
N THR A 120 -44.60 -24.04 -23.01
CA THR A 120 -45.98 -23.76 -23.46
C THR A 120 -45.94 -22.51 -24.34
N SER A 121 -45.92 -22.68 -25.66
CA SER A 121 -45.80 -21.57 -26.64
C SER A 121 -44.51 -20.74 -26.47
N SER A 122 -44.61 -19.49 -26.03
CA SER A 122 -43.47 -18.58 -25.76
C SER A 122 -42.84 -18.77 -24.39
N ASP A 123 -43.52 -19.52 -23.50
CA ASP A 123 -43.18 -19.58 -22.10
C ASP A 123 -42.37 -20.85 -21.82
N LEU A 124 -41.14 -20.67 -21.35
CA LEU A 124 -40.28 -21.74 -20.88
C LEU A 124 -40.38 -21.84 -19.36
N SER A 125 -40.61 -23.05 -18.86
CA SER A 125 -40.67 -23.37 -17.44
C SER A 125 -39.70 -24.50 -17.10
N ALA A 126 -38.72 -24.20 -16.25
CA ALA A 126 -37.77 -25.18 -15.73
C ALA A 126 -37.12 -24.67 -14.44
N THR A 127 -36.56 -25.57 -13.65
CA THR A 127 -35.77 -25.25 -12.46
C THR A 127 -34.31 -25.60 -12.74
N LEU A 128 -33.42 -24.64 -12.49
CA LEU A 128 -31.98 -24.81 -12.58
C LEU A 128 -31.38 -24.72 -11.18
N ASP A 129 -30.73 -25.80 -10.76
CA ASP A 129 -30.01 -25.90 -9.51
C ASP A 129 -28.50 -25.91 -9.80
N LEU A 130 -27.82 -24.81 -9.49
CA LEU A 130 -26.37 -24.67 -9.66
C LEU A 130 -25.68 -24.75 -8.30
N SER A 131 -24.58 -25.49 -8.25
CA SER A 131 -23.64 -25.47 -7.13
C SER A 131 -22.34 -24.81 -7.56
N ILE A 132 -22.03 -23.69 -6.92
CA ILE A 132 -20.86 -22.86 -7.21
C ILE A 132 -19.91 -22.95 -6.03
N VAL A 133 -18.71 -23.42 -6.27
CA VAL A 133 -17.61 -23.41 -5.30
C VAL A 133 -16.88 -22.09 -5.42
N VAL A 134 -16.85 -21.34 -4.33
CA VAL A 134 -16.09 -20.10 -4.21
C VAL A 134 -14.90 -20.35 -3.30
N ALA A 135 -13.69 -20.13 -3.78
CA ALA A 135 -12.46 -20.32 -3.01
C ALA A 135 -11.74 -18.98 -2.80
N ASN A 136 -11.42 -18.66 -1.56
CA ASN A 136 -10.64 -17.47 -1.22
C ASN A 136 -9.15 -17.84 -1.05
N PRO A 137 -8.28 -17.55 -2.03
CA PRO A 137 -6.84 -17.85 -1.92
C PRO A 137 -6.09 -16.87 -0.99
N ASN A 138 -6.76 -15.84 -0.45
CA ASN A 138 -6.11 -14.85 0.39
C ASN A 138 -5.81 -15.40 1.78
N THR A 139 -4.55 -15.28 2.20
CA THR A 139 -4.10 -15.61 3.56
C THR A 139 -4.30 -14.46 4.55
N LYS A 140 -4.38 -13.22 4.05
CA LYS A 140 -4.44 -12.00 4.88
C LYS A 140 -5.81 -11.31 4.88
N PHE A 141 -6.65 -11.62 3.89
CA PHE A 141 -7.93 -10.96 3.69
C PHE A 141 -9.08 -11.97 3.81
N CYS A 142 -10.07 -11.61 4.62
CA CYS A 142 -11.41 -12.20 4.54
C CYS A 142 -12.24 -11.42 3.52
N ILE A 143 -13.18 -12.08 2.87
CA ILE A 143 -14.06 -11.48 1.86
C ILE A 143 -15.48 -11.45 2.42
N LEU A 144 -16.09 -10.27 2.45
CA LEU A 144 -17.49 -10.07 2.80
C LEU A 144 -18.27 -9.89 1.51
N TYR A 145 -19.25 -10.74 1.27
CA TYR A 145 -20.18 -10.66 0.14
C TYR A 145 -21.47 -10.02 0.64
N ASP A 146 -21.61 -8.70 0.45
CA ASP A 146 -22.75 -7.93 0.98
C ASP A 146 -24.03 -8.16 0.18
N ARG A 147 -23.87 -8.33 -1.13
CA ARG A 147 -24.94 -8.64 -2.08
C ARG A 147 -24.36 -9.60 -3.10
N ILE A 148 -25.12 -10.61 -3.46
CA ILE A 148 -24.75 -11.57 -4.48
C ILE A 148 -26.00 -11.95 -5.28
N GLU A 149 -25.84 -11.99 -6.59
CA GLU A 149 -26.90 -12.27 -7.54
C GLU A 149 -26.34 -13.15 -8.64
N ALA A 150 -26.99 -14.29 -8.87
CA ALA A 150 -26.65 -15.20 -9.96
C ALA A 150 -27.66 -15.01 -11.10
N SER A 151 -27.20 -15.07 -12.33
CA SER A 151 -28.01 -14.91 -13.53
C SER A 151 -27.57 -15.93 -14.56
N VAL A 152 -28.53 -16.55 -15.23
CA VAL A 152 -28.27 -17.54 -16.28
C VAL A 152 -28.68 -16.95 -17.61
N PHE A 153 -27.82 -17.11 -18.60
CA PHE A 153 -27.97 -16.63 -19.96
C PHE A 153 -27.93 -17.81 -20.93
N TYR A 154 -28.72 -17.72 -22.00
CA TYR A 154 -28.62 -18.60 -23.15
C TYR A 154 -27.94 -17.86 -24.30
N ARG A 155 -26.94 -18.49 -24.93
CA ARG A 155 -26.12 -17.94 -26.04
C ARG A 155 -25.64 -16.50 -25.80
N ASP A 156 -25.20 -16.21 -24.58
CA ASP A 156 -24.65 -14.92 -24.10
C ASP A 156 -25.49 -13.65 -24.30
N GLY A 157 -26.72 -13.76 -24.81
CA GLY A 157 -27.59 -12.61 -25.10
C GLY A 157 -28.91 -12.62 -24.33
N PHE A 158 -29.42 -13.80 -23.97
CA PHE A 158 -30.78 -13.92 -23.44
C PHE A 158 -30.78 -14.31 -21.98
N LEU A 159 -31.25 -13.41 -21.12
CA LEU A 159 -31.44 -13.71 -19.69
C LEU A 159 -32.57 -14.74 -19.55
N VAL A 160 -32.23 -15.91 -19.00
CA VAL A 160 -33.16 -17.01 -18.76
C VAL A 160 -33.77 -16.90 -17.37
N SER A 161 -32.93 -16.69 -16.35
CA SER A 161 -33.38 -16.51 -14.97
C SER A 161 -32.33 -15.78 -14.14
N GLN A 162 -32.78 -15.22 -13.01
CA GLN A 162 -31.95 -14.51 -12.05
C GLN A 162 -32.41 -14.87 -10.64
N SER A 163 -31.46 -15.07 -9.74
CA SER A 163 -31.73 -15.29 -8.31
C SER A 163 -30.80 -14.44 -7.45
N LYS A 164 -31.36 -13.92 -6.36
CA LYS A 164 -30.58 -13.27 -5.31
C LYS A 164 -30.15 -14.31 -4.29
N LEU A 165 -28.87 -14.31 -3.97
CA LEU A 165 -28.29 -15.23 -3.01
C LEU A 165 -28.12 -14.54 -1.66
N ALA A 166 -28.07 -15.35 -0.60
CA ALA A 166 -27.82 -14.85 0.74
C ALA A 166 -26.40 -14.25 0.84
N PRO A 167 -26.24 -13.06 1.44
CA PRO A 167 -24.93 -12.52 1.79
C PRO A 167 -24.17 -13.50 2.69
N PHE A 168 -22.86 -13.64 2.46
CA PHE A 168 -22.03 -14.53 3.25
C PHE A 168 -20.63 -13.94 3.47
N HIS A 169 -19.90 -14.53 4.41
CA HIS A 169 -18.55 -14.14 4.75
C HIS A 169 -17.60 -15.32 4.57
N GLN A 170 -16.51 -15.07 3.86
CA GLN A 170 -15.50 -16.06 3.58
C GLN A 170 -14.22 -15.71 4.32
N ALA A 171 -13.85 -16.59 5.26
CA ALA A 171 -12.59 -16.49 5.96
C ALA A 171 -11.39 -16.65 5.01
N LYS A 172 -10.19 -16.36 5.53
CA LYS A 172 -8.91 -16.58 4.84
C LYS A 172 -8.76 -18.06 4.46
N LEU A 173 -8.24 -18.35 3.27
CA LEU A 173 -8.01 -19.71 2.77
C LEU A 173 -9.24 -20.63 2.86
N ASN A 174 -10.45 -20.07 2.80
CA ASN A 174 -11.66 -20.85 2.95
C ASN A 174 -12.31 -21.15 1.60
N GLN A 175 -13.01 -22.27 1.52
CA GLN A 175 -13.87 -22.63 0.41
C GLN A 175 -15.32 -22.67 0.89
N THR A 176 -16.21 -22.10 0.09
CA THR A 176 -17.64 -22.03 0.41
C THR A 176 -18.42 -22.55 -0.78
N LEU A 177 -19.28 -23.53 -0.52
CA LEU A 177 -20.25 -24.01 -1.50
C LEU A 177 -21.48 -23.11 -1.45
N VAL A 178 -21.87 -22.62 -2.62
CA VAL A 178 -22.96 -21.68 -2.80
C VAL A 178 -23.97 -22.31 -3.76
N SER A 179 -25.16 -22.65 -3.25
CA SER A 179 -26.24 -23.21 -4.06
C SER A 179 -27.15 -22.10 -4.57
N ALA A 180 -27.33 -22.02 -5.88
CA ALA A 180 -28.23 -21.09 -6.54
C ALA A 180 -29.35 -21.90 -7.21
N ARG A 181 -30.56 -21.81 -6.63
CA ARG A 181 -31.77 -22.37 -7.21
C ARG A 181 -32.51 -21.29 -7.97
N MET A 182 -32.70 -21.48 -9.26
CA MET A 182 -33.32 -20.53 -10.18
C MET A 182 -34.52 -21.17 -10.84
N ALA A 183 -35.68 -20.57 -10.64
CA ALA A 183 -36.88 -20.94 -11.37
C ALA A 183 -36.94 -20.10 -12.65
N ILE A 184 -37.07 -20.76 -13.78
CA ILE A 184 -37.45 -20.18 -15.06
C ILE A 184 -38.97 -20.35 -15.11
N VAL A 185 -39.72 -19.24 -15.01
CA VAL A 185 -41.18 -19.25 -15.06
C VAL A 185 -41.62 -18.11 -15.96
N GLY A 186 -42.17 -18.43 -17.13
CA GLY A 186 -42.69 -17.41 -18.05
C GLY A 186 -41.63 -16.42 -18.51
N ALA A 187 -40.36 -16.84 -18.58
CA ALA A 187 -39.32 -16.01 -19.15
C ALA A 187 -39.66 -15.83 -20.63
N ASN A 188 -40.04 -14.61 -21.03
CA ASN A 188 -40.29 -14.27 -22.43
C ASN A 188 -38.95 -14.15 -23.16
N VAL A 189 -38.30 -15.30 -23.36
CA VAL A 189 -37.03 -15.42 -24.08
C VAL A 189 -37.26 -15.34 -25.60
N GLY A 190 -38.52 -15.31 -26.03
CA GLY A 190 -38.94 -15.29 -27.42
C GLY A 190 -39.07 -16.70 -28.02
N ASN A 191 -40.05 -16.87 -28.91
CA ASN A 191 -40.38 -18.17 -29.52
C ASN A 191 -39.19 -18.87 -30.19
N ASN A 192 -38.27 -18.11 -30.77
CA ASN A 192 -37.10 -18.67 -31.45
C ASN A 192 -36.12 -19.28 -30.44
N VAL A 193 -35.85 -18.59 -29.34
CA VAL A 193 -34.93 -19.08 -28.29
C VAL A 193 -35.50 -20.32 -27.61
N VAL A 194 -36.81 -20.36 -27.37
CA VAL A 194 -37.47 -21.56 -26.83
C VAL A 194 -37.29 -22.75 -27.77
N LYS A 195 -37.44 -22.57 -29.09
CA LYS A 195 -37.21 -23.64 -30.07
C LYS A 195 -35.75 -24.08 -30.10
N GLU A 196 -34.81 -23.14 -30.08
CA GLU A 196 -33.38 -23.43 -30.06
C GLU A 196 -32.98 -24.22 -28.81
N ILE A 197 -33.49 -23.85 -27.63
CA ILE A 197 -33.24 -24.59 -26.38
C ILE A 197 -33.80 -26.02 -26.48
N LEU A 198 -35.02 -26.20 -27.01
CA LEU A 198 -35.62 -27.53 -27.19
C LEU A 198 -34.89 -28.37 -28.24
N GLU A 199 -34.34 -27.74 -29.28
CA GLU A 199 -33.51 -28.41 -30.28
C GLU A 199 -32.16 -28.84 -29.71
N ASP A 200 -31.50 -27.97 -28.94
CA ASP A 200 -30.25 -28.29 -28.24
C ASP A 200 -30.46 -29.40 -27.19
N GLU A 201 -31.59 -29.37 -26.48
CA GLU A 201 -31.98 -30.45 -25.56
C GLU A 201 -32.16 -31.79 -26.30
N ARG A 202 -32.81 -31.79 -27.47
CA ARG A 202 -32.97 -32.99 -28.31
C ARG A 202 -31.63 -33.49 -28.87
N ASN A 203 -30.71 -32.58 -29.13
CA ASN A 203 -29.34 -32.91 -29.52
C ASN A 203 -28.52 -33.47 -28.34
N GLY A 204 -29.07 -33.42 -27.12
CA GLY A 204 -28.54 -34.08 -25.93
C GLY A 204 -27.78 -33.15 -24.98
N THR A 205 -27.48 -31.90 -25.38
CA THR A 205 -26.68 -30.97 -24.59
C THR A 205 -27.14 -29.53 -24.78
N VAL A 206 -27.35 -28.82 -23.68
CA VAL A 206 -27.66 -27.39 -23.68
C VAL A 206 -26.54 -26.62 -22.97
N SER A 207 -25.99 -25.61 -23.64
CA SER A 207 -24.95 -24.74 -23.08
C SER A 207 -25.56 -23.45 -22.51
N PHE A 208 -25.25 -23.15 -21.25
CA PHE A 208 -25.67 -21.93 -20.58
C PHE A 208 -24.48 -21.10 -20.11
N GLY A 209 -24.61 -19.77 -20.18
CA GLY A 209 -23.69 -18.84 -19.55
C GLY A 209 -24.18 -18.49 -18.14
N VAL A 210 -23.31 -18.57 -17.12
CA VAL A 210 -23.65 -18.18 -15.75
C VAL A 210 -22.89 -16.91 -15.40
N ARG A 211 -23.60 -15.89 -14.96
CA ARG A 211 -23.02 -14.64 -14.46
C ARG A 211 -23.32 -14.49 -12.97
N VAL A 212 -22.32 -14.17 -12.17
CA VAL A 212 -22.50 -13.80 -10.76
C VAL A 212 -22.06 -12.36 -10.55
N LEU A 213 -22.96 -11.53 -10.03
CA LEU A 213 -22.68 -10.16 -9.63
C LEU A 213 -22.61 -10.11 -8.11
N ALA A 214 -21.49 -9.65 -7.56
CA ALA A 214 -21.31 -9.55 -6.12
C ALA A 214 -20.76 -8.19 -5.69
N VAL A 215 -21.33 -7.61 -4.65
CA VAL A 215 -20.76 -6.44 -3.96
C VAL A 215 -19.90 -6.94 -2.82
N VAL A 216 -18.59 -6.76 -2.93
CA VAL A 216 -17.61 -7.34 -2.01
C VAL A 216 -16.83 -6.28 -1.23
N ARG A 217 -16.41 -6.63 -0.02
CA ARG A 217 -15.45 -5.89 0.81
C ARG A 217 -14.37 -6.83 1.31
N PHE A 218 -13.13 -6.37 1.32
CA PHE A 218 -11.99 -7.11 1.84
C PHE A 218 -11.65 -6.61 3.24
N ARG A 219 -11.57 -7.53 4.20
CA ARG A 219 -11.22 -7.22 5.59
C ARG A 219 -9.87 -7.81 5.95
N SER A 220 -8.99 -6.99 6.52
CA SER A 220 -7.74 -7.46 7.14
C SER A 220 -7.60 -6.86 8.53
N GLY A 221 -7.75 -7.70 9.56
CA GLY A 221 -7.78 -7.24 10.95
C GLY A 221 -8.90 -6.23 11.21
N GLY A 222 -8.52 -5.02 11.66
CA GLY A 222 -9.43 -3.89 11.88
C GLY A 222 -9.70 -3.02 10.65
N TRP A 223 -8.98 -3.25 9.55
CA TRP A 223 -9.14 -2.48 8.32
C TRP A 223 -10.12 -3.15 7.36
N LEU A 224 -11.02 -2.35 6.79
CA LEU A 224 -12.03 -2.79 5.82
C LEU A 224 -11.93 -1.93 4.57
N THR A 225 -11.87 -2.56 3.40
CA THR A 225 -11.86 -1.83 2.13
C THR A 225 -13.24 -1.28 1.77
N ARG A 226 -13.27 -0.35 0.82
CA ARG A 226 -14.52 0.15 0.23
C ARG A 226 -15.22 -0.97 -0.54
N LYS A 227 -16.53 -0.84 -0.70
CA LYS A 227 -17.33 -1.75 -1.54
C LYS A 227 -16.83 -1.73 -2.97
N ARG A 228 -16.65 -2.91 -3.56
CA ARG A 228 -16.29 -3.11 -4.96
C ARG A 228 -17.32 -4.03 -5.61
N LEU A 229 -17.53 -3.84 -6.91
CA LEU A 229 -18.41 -4.68 -7.69
C LEU A 229 -17.58 -5.75 -8.39
N MET A 230 -17.77 -7.00 -7.98
CA MET A 230 -17.16 -8.16 -8.59
C MET A 230 -18.13 -8.77 -9.60
N ARG A 231 -17.63 -9.09 -10.79
CA ARG A 231 -18.37 -9.79 -11.85
C ARG A 231 -17.67 -11.12 -12.10
N VAL A 232 -18.45 -12.18 -12.17
CA VAL A 232 -17.96 -13.53 -12.44
C VAL A 232 -18.69 -14.05 -13.66
N TYR A 233 -17.97 -14.64 -14.60
CA TYR A 233 -18.51 -15.21 -15.82
C TYR A 233 -18.05 -16.66 -15.96
N CYS A 234 -19.00 -17.58 -15.98
CA CYS A 234 -18.78 -18.98 -16.32
C CYS A 234 -19.41 -19.20 -17.70
N TYR A 235 -18.58 -19.18 -18.74
CA TYR A 235 -19.01 -19.47 -20.11
C TYR A 235 -19.18 -20.97 -20.31
N ASP A 236 -20.05 -21.37 -21.23
CA ASP A 236 -20.21 -22.76 -21.68
C ASP A 236 -20.40 -23.80 -20.55
N VAL A 237 -21.38 -23.56 -19.69
CA VAL A 237 -21.83 -24.56 -18.71
C VAL A 237 -22.77 -25.53 -19.43
N GLU A 238 -22.18 -26.62 -19.93
CA GLU A 238 -22.88 -27.66 -20.68
C GLU A 238 -23.63 -28.63 -19.78
N ILE A 239 -24.96 -28.66 -19.94
CA ILE A 239 -25.85 -29.58 -19.24
C ILE A 239 -26.30 -30.64 -20.25
N GLY A 240 -25.92 -31.88 -19.98
CA GLY A 240 -26.26 -33.03 -20.81
C GLY A 240 -27.53 -33.70 -20.31
N HIS A 241 -28.43 -34.02 -21.22
CA HIS A 241 -29.68 -34.71 -20.93
C HIS A 241 -29.50 -36.17 -21.36
N SER A 242 -29.31 -37.06 -20.40
CA SER A 242 -29.15 -38.48 -20.73
C SER A 242 -30.50 -39.12 -21.03
N ALA A 243 -30.67 -39.66 -22.23
CA ALA A 243 -31.86 -40.43 -22.61
C ALA A 243 -32.11 -41.65 -21.69
N SER A 244 -31.08 -42.12 -20.97
CA SER A 244 -31.19 -43.22 -20.00
C SER A 244 -31.76 -42.83 -18.63
N ALA A 245 -31.88 -41.53 -18.32
CA ALA A 245 -32.38 -41.04 -17.04
C ALA A 245 -33.91 -41.06 -16.93
N GLY A 246 -34.64 -41.30 -18.02
CA GLY A 246 -36.10 -41.51 -18.06
C GLY A 246 -36.98 -40.30 -17.71
N ASP A 247 -36.45 -39.31 -16.98
CA ASP A 247 -37.22 -38.17 -16.45
C ASP A 247 -37.01 -36.88 -17.26
N GLY A 248 -36.03 -36.82 -18.18
CA GLY A 248 -35.72 -35.62 -18.97
C GLY A 248 -34.90 -34.57 -18.21
N SER A 249 -34.35 -34.91 -17.04
CA SER A 249 -33.46 -34.04 -16.27
C SER A 249 -32.04 -34.03 -16.84
N GLY A 250 -31.39 -32.86 -16.79
CA GLY A 250 -30.01 -32.67 -17.23
C GLY A 250 -29.02 -32.50 -16.09
N SER A 251 -27.77 -32.93 -16.31
CA SER A 251 -26.66 -32.69 -15.37
C SER A 251 -25.41 -32.15 -16.08
N LEU A 252 -24.54 -31.47 -15.33
CA LEU A 252 -23.26 -30.96 -15.84
C LEU A 252 -22.42 -32.09 -16.46
N LEU A 253 -21.99 -31.91 -17.72
CA LEU A 253 -21.19 -32.90 -18.43
C LEU A 253 -19.73 -32.96 -17.96
N THR A 254 -19.22 -31.84 -17.45
CA THR A 254 -17.85 -31.71 -16.94
C THR A 254 -17.81 -31.86 -15.41
N PRO A 255 -16.70 -32.34 -14.84
CA PRO A 255 -16.59 -32.50 -13.38
C PRO A 255 -16.59 -31.14 -12.66
N SER A 256 -16.06 -30.10 -13.30
CA SER A 256 -16.15 -28.72 -12.84
C SER A 256 -15.83 -27.75 -13.96
N LYS A 257 -16.47 -26.58 -13.98
CA LYS A 257 -16.17 -25.49 -14.91
C LYS A 257 -15.59 -24.30 -14.18
N GLU A 258 -14.42 -23.82 -14.60
CA GLU A 258 -13.80 -22.61 -14.05
C GLU A 258 -14.48 -21.35 -14.59
N CYS A 259 -14.55 -20.31 -13.76
CA CYS A 259 -15.16 -19.04 -14.10
C CYS A 259 -14.12 -17.91 -14.07
N GLU A 260 -14.27 -16.97 -15.00
CA GLU A 260 -13.51 -15.74 -15.06
C GLU A 260 -14.05 -14.72 -14.04
N VAL A 261 -13.17 -13.99 -13.38
CA VAL A 261 -13.51 -13.07 -12.29
C VAL A 261 -12.88 -11.71 -12.54
N ASP A 262 -13.73 -10.68 -12.56
CA ASP A 262 -13.37 -9.27 -12.76
C ASP A 262 -13.79 -8.42 -11.54
N LEU A 263 -12.97 -7.44 -11.15
CA LEU A 263 -13.20 -6.58 -9.97
C LEU A 263 -12.90 -5.09 -10.21
#